data_AF-A0A967X044-F1
#
_entry.id   AF-A0A967X044-F1
#
_cell.length_a   1.000
_cell.length_b   1.000
_cell.length_c   1.000
_cell.angle_alpha   90.00
_cell.angle_beta   90.00
_cell.angle_gamma   90.00
#
_symmetry.space_group_name_H-M   'P 1'
#
loop_
_entity.id
_entity.type
_entity.pdbx_description
1 polymer ?
#
loop_
_entity_poly.entity_id
_entity_poly.type
_entity_poly.pdbx_seq_one_letter_code
_entity_poly.pdbx_strand_id
1 'polypeptide(L)'
;MTEAVVVDAVRTPFGRAGGRGVLKDITHVDLVVPLLKAIVERNKLDPNLIDEISMGSVGLVGVLLRARTYLFEAGFPDTISATDINKQCASALQGIVMGAHAIMCGMSDVVLAGGVETMDRVGPIPPGGDALSMDNPQVMMEFMKRESWQMYPDKQAKLLPQWFSIKAPWIMNMGQTAEKLSEV
;
A
#
# COMPACT_ATOMS: atom_id res chain seq x y z
N MET A 1 -0.79 21.15 -22.97
CA MET A 1 -0.77 20.00 -22.04
C MET A 1 -0.93 20.56 -20.65
N THR A 2 -1.80 19.94 -19.86
CA THR A 2 -1.92 20.24 -18.43
C THR A 2 -0.64 19.80 -17.73
N GLU A 3 -0.14 20.59 -16.78
CA GLU A 3 1.04 20.25 -16.00
C GLU A 3 0.61 19.46 -14.76
N ALA A 4 1.19 18.28 -14.57
CA ALA A 4 0.98 17.49 -13.35
C ALA A 4 1.98 17.95 -12.27
N VAL A 5 1.47 18.25 -11.07
CA VAL A 5 2.27 18.68 -9.93
C VAL A 5 2.04 17.76 -8.73
N VAL A 6 3.07 17.58 -7.90
CA VAL A 6 2.94 16.89 -6.62
C VAL A 6 2.60 17.93 -5.56
N VAL A 7 1.35 17.93 -5.09
CA VAL A 7 0.88 18.84 -4.04
C VAL A 7 1.49 18.44 -2.69
N ASP A 8 1.51 17.14 -2.42
CA ASP A 8 1.89 16.61 -1.12
C ASP A 8 2.27 15.12 -1.17
N ALA A 9 3.04 14.66 -0.19
CA ALA A 9 3.39 13.27 0.02
C ALA A 9 3.56 12.93 1.51
N VAL A 10 3.07 11.74 1.88
CA VAL A 10 3.18 11.14 3.21
C VAL A 10 3.60 9.68 3.12
N ARG A 11 4.21 9.16 4.18
CA ARG A 11 4.55 7.73 4.32
C ARG A 11 4.53 7.26 5.76
N THR A 12 4.46 5.96 5.97
CA THR A 12 4.77 5.34 7.26
C THR A 12 6.29 5.26 7.49
N PRO A 13 6.75 4.98 8.72
CA PRO A 13 8.11 4.53 8.97
C PRO A 13 8.35 3.19 8.28
N PHE A 14 9.61 2.90 7.97
CA PHE A 14 10.01 1.59 7.47
C PHE A 14 10.35 0.66 8.65
N GLY A 15 9.65 -0.47 8.74
CA GLY A 15 9.89 -1.51 9.74
C GLY A 15 10.78 -2.63 9.20
N ARG A 16 11.50 -3.32 10.09
CA ARG A 16 12.32 -4.48 9.73
C ARG A 16 11.47 -5.73 9.55
N ALA A 17 11.55 -6.38 8.39
CA ALA A 17 10.85 -7.63 8.11
C ALA A 17 11.49 -8.88 8.78
N GLY A 18 10.78 -10.00 8.72
CA GLY A 18 11.19 -11.32 9.21
C GLY A 18 10.84 -11.57 10.68
N GLY A 19 9.66 -11.14 11.13
CA GLY A 19 9.13 -11.32 12.48
C GLY A 19 9.80 -10.47 13.57
N ARG A 20 10.72 -9.57 13.18
CA ARG A 20 11.58 -8.81 14.10
C ARG A 20 11.22 -7.34 14.23
N GLY A 21 10.40 -6.81 13.32
CA GLY A 21 10.05 -5.39 13.30
C GLY A 21 8.76 -5.08 14.05
N VAL A 22 8.61 -3.81 14.40
CA VAL A 22 7.43 -3.26 15.06
C VAL A 22 6.16 -3.32 14.20
N LEU A 23 6.29 -3.43 12.88
CA LEU A 23 5.18 -3.50 11.92
C LEU A 23 4.77 -4.94 11.55
N LYS A 24 5.38 -5.97 12.16
CA LYS A 24 5.19 -7.38 11.77
C LYS A 24 3.74 -7.88 11.80
N ASP A 25 2.93 -7.32 12.69
CA ASP A 25 1.53 -7.73 12.91
C ASP A 25 0.54 -6.81 12.17
N ILE A 26 1.02 -5.73 11.55
CA ILE A 26 0.21 -4.69 10.92
C ILE A 26 -0.17 -5.12 9.50
N THR A 27 -1.43 -4.89 9.10
CA THR A 27 -1.90 -5.22 7.75
C THR A 27 -1.60 -4.09 6.76
N HIS A 28 -1.63 -4.40 5.47
CA HIS A 28 -1.46 -3.39 4.42
C HIS A 28 -2.58 -2.32 4.46
N VAL A 29 -3.80 -2.69 4.90
CA VAL A 29 -4.91 -1.74 5.12
C VAL A 29 -4.58 -0.77 6.26
N ASP A 30 -4.09 -1.30 7.38
CA ASP A 30 -3.72 -0.50 8.57
C ASP A 30 -2.58 0.48 8.28
N LEU A 31 -1.73 0.21 7.28
CA LEU A 31 -0.68 1.13 6.84
C LEU A 31 -1.23 2.24 5.92
N VAL A 32 -2.12 1.91 4.99
CA VAL A 32 -2.56 2.85 3.95
C VAL A 32 -3.69 3.77 4.43
N VAL A 33 -4.69 3.25 5.13
CA VAL A 33 -5.88 4.01 5.52
C VAL A 33 -5.54 5.28 6.32
N PRO A 34 -4.64 5.24 7.31
CA PRO A 34 -4.25 6.46 8.03
C PRO A 34 -3.56 7.49 7.13
N LEU A 35 -2.77 7.06 6.14
CA LEU A 35 -2.11 7.97 5.19
C LEU A 35 -3.13 8.69 4.32
N LEU A 36 -4.14 7.96 3.82
CA LEU A 36 -5.23 8.55 3.02
C LEU A 36 -6.01 9.59 3.82
N LYS A 37 -6.39 9.28 5.07
CA LYS A 37 -7.08 10.23 5.94
C LYS A 37 -6.23 11.46 6.22
N ALA A 38 -4.95 11.26 6.54
CA ALA A 38 -4.08 12.37 6.88
C ALA A 38 -3.78 13.30 5.71
N ILE A 39 -3.59 12.78 4.49
CA ILE A 39 -3.35 13.64 3.32
C ILE A 39 -4.58 14.46 2.96
N VAL A 40 -5.79 13.91 3.13
CA VAL A 40 -7.04 14.64 2.94
C VAL A 40 -7.21 15.71 4.03
N GLU A 41 -7.07 15.33 5.30
CA GLU A 41 -7.26 16.23 6.43
C GLU A 41 -6.29 17.42 6.41
N ARG A 42 -4.99 17.16 6.21
CA ARG A 42 -3.96 18.23 6.23
C ARG A 42 -4.09 19.21 5.08
N ASN A 43 -4.61 18.77 3.94
CA ASN A 43 -4.81 19.62 2.75
C ASN A 43 -6.23 20.20 2.69
N LYS A 44 -7.12 19.84 3.64
CA LYS A 44 -8.55 20.20 3.60
C LYS A 44 -9.20 19.86 2.25
N LEU A 45 -8.77 18.73 1.67
CA LEU A 45 -9.23 18.27 0.36
C LEU A 45 -10.64 17.67 0.51
N ASP A 46 -11.57 18.03 -0.36
CA ASP A 46 -12.85 17.31 -0.46
C ASP A 46 -12.61 15.97 -1.19
N PRO A 47 -12.87 14.81 -0.56
CA PRO A 47 -12.69 13.50 -1.20
C PRO A 47 -13.47 13.32 -2.50
N ASN A 48 -14.55 14.08 -2.73
CA ASN A 48 -15.33 14.03 -3.98
C ASN A 48 -14.58 14.61 -5.19
N LEU A 49 -13.49 15.35 -4.96
CA LEU A 49 -12.65 15.90 -6.02
C LEU A 49 -11.62 14.88 -6.54
N ILE A 50 -11.45 13.74 -5.86
CA ILE A 50 -10.47 12.72 -6.24
C ILE A 50 -11.07 11.85 -7.34
N ASP A 51 -10.37 11.71 -8.47
CA ASP A 51 -10.84 10.93 -9.60
C ASP A 51 -10.40 9.46 -9.52
N GLU A 52 -9.16 9.24 -9.07
CA GLU A 52 -8.58 7.91 -9.03
C GLU A 52 -7.50 7.71 -7.97
N ILE A 53 -7.28 6.45 -7.61
CA ILE A 53 -6.16 5.99 -6.81
C ILE A 53 -5.34 4.93 -7.56
N SER A 54 -4.02 5.12 -7.61
CA SER A 54 -3.04 4.19 -8.20
C SER A 54 -2.08 3.65 -7.14
N MET A 55 -2.23 2.38 -6.75
CA MET A 55 -1.44 1.75 -5.67
C MET A 55 -0.52 0.65 -6.18
N GLY A 56 0.79 0.84 -5.96
CA GLY A 56 1.83 -0.12 -6.28
C GLY A 56 2.17 -1.10 -5.16
N SER A 57 2.42 -2.36 -5.49
CA SER A 57 2.92 -3.37 -4.55
C SER A 57 3.33 -4.65 -5.28
N VAL A 58 4.23 -5.41 -4.67
CA VAL A 58 4.81 -6.62 -5.26
C VAL A 58 4.29 -7.86 -4.56
N GLY A 59 4.44 -7.92 -3.24
CA GLY A 59 4.28 -9.14 -2.46
C GLY A 59 2.84 -9.52 -2.18
N LEU A 60 1.91 -8.59 -2.32
CA LEU A 60 0.48 -8.80 -2.06
C LEU A 60 -0.25 -9.48 -3.24
N VAL A 61 0.43 -10.40 -3.91
CA VAL A 61 -0.12 -11.21 -5.00
C VAL A 61 -1.34 -11.96 -4.49
N GLY A 62 -2.45 -11.89 -5.24
CA GLY A 62 -3.67 -12.63 -4.91
C GLY A 62 -4.65 -11.90 -3.99
N VAL A 63 -4.25 -10.80 -3.36
CA VAL A 63 -5.21 -9.90 -2.71
C VAL A 63 -5.79 -8.99 -3.79
N LEU A 64 -7.04 -9.28 -4.17
CA LEU A 64 -7.76 -8.53 -5.21
C LEU A 64 -8.31 -7.22 -4.64
N LEU A 65 -8.42 -6.20 -5.50
CA LEU A 65 -9.13 -4.94 -5.22
C LEU A 65 -8.57 -4.16 -4.02
N ARG A 66 -7.25 -4.16 -3.79
CA ARG A 66 -6.67 -3.56 -2.58
C ARG A 66 -6.83 -2.05 -2.54
N ALA A 67 -6.49 -1.39 -3.64
CA ALA A 67 -6.65 0.06 -3.78
C ALA A 67 -8.10 0.48 -3.47
N ARG A 68 -9.08 -0.30 -3.96
CA ARG A 68 -10.51 -0.12 -3.68
C ARG A 68 -10.84 -0.32 -2.20
N THR A 69 -10.33 -1.38 -1.58
CA THR A 69 -10.51 -1.64 -0.14
C THR A 69 -10.00 -0.48 0.71
N TYR A 70 -8.85 0.12 0.37
CA TYR A 70 -8.32 1.26 1.13
C TYR A 70 -9.26 2.48 1.10
N LEU A 71 -9.88 2.77 -0.05
CA LEU A 71 -10.84 3.86 -0.16
C LEU A 71 -12.07 3.61 0.73
N PHE A 72 -12.63 2.40 0.70
CA PHE A 72 -13.79 2.06 1.52
C PHE A 72 -13.49 2.09 3.02
N GLU A 73 -12.37 1.51 3.45
CA GLU A 73 -11.93 1.56 4.86
C GLU A 73 -11.56 2.99 5.31
N ALA A 74 -11.15 3.84 4.36
CA ALA A 74 -10.93 5.26 4.62
C ALA A 74 -12.23 6.10 4.65
N GLY A 75 -13.37 5.55 4.19
CA GLY A 75 -14.65 6.25 4.11
C GLY A 75 -14.76 7.19 2.92
N PHE A 76 -14.03 6.92 1.82
CA PHE A 76 -14.00 7.76 0.63
C PHE A 76 -15.17 7.40 -0.32
N PRO A 77 -15.60 8.33 -1.19
CA PRO A 77 -16.62 8.07 -2.20
C PRO A 77 -16.32 6.84 -3.07
N ASP A 78 -17.38 6.13 -3.47
CA ASP A 78 -17.30 4.98 -4.38
C ASP A 78 -17.09 5.38 -5.85
N THR A 79 -17.23 6.66 -6.16
CA THR A 79 -16.97 7.26 -7.48
C THR A 79 -15.49 7.25 -7.88
N ILE A 80 -14.58 7.24 -6.91
CA ILE A 80 -13.13 7.25 -7.16
C ILE A 80 -12.74 5.94 -7.84
N SER A 81 -12.08 5.96 -9.00
CA SER A 81 -11.58 4.72 -9.62
C SER A 81 -10.32 4.20 -8.93
N ALA A 82 -10.04 2.90 -9.00
CA ALA A 82 -8.95 2.29 -8.22
C ALA A 82 -8.15 1.27 -9.03
N THR A 83 -6.83 1.46 -9.07
CA THR A 83 -5.90 0.65 -9.86
C THR A 83 -4.80 0.06 -8.97
N ASP A 84 -4.66 -1.26 -9.01
CA ASP A 84 -3.55 -1.99 -8.39
C ASP A 84 -2.44 -2.24 -9.42
N ILE A 85 -1.19 -1.92 -9.08
CA ILE A 85 -0.05 -1.96 -9.99
C ILE A 85 1.03 -2.88 -9.43
N ASN A 86 1.56 -3.75 -10.28
CA ASN A 86 2.79 -4.49 -10.02
C ASN A 86 3.82 -4.24 -11.12
N LYS A 87 4.88 -3.53 -10.75
CA LYS A 87 6.11 -3.30 -11.53
C LYS A 87 7.34 -3.53 -10.65
N GLN A 88 7.29 -4.59 -9.84
CA GLN A 88 8.37 -4.93 -8.91
C GLN A 88 8.75 -3.75 -7.99
N CYS A 89 10.03 -3.54 -7.72
CA CYS A 89 10.52 -2.42 -6.92
C CYS A 89 10.08 -1.03 -7.44
N ALA A 90 9.69 -0.92 -8.71
CA ALA A 90 9.20 0.31 -9.32
C ALA A 90 7.67 0.49 -9.24
N SER A 91 6.93 -0.39 -8.54
CA SER A 91 5.45 -0.36 -8.51
C SER A 91 4.86 0.97 -8.01
N ALA A 92 5.40 1.51 -6.91
CA ALA A 92 4.90 2.77 -6.36
C ALA A 92 5.19 3.95 -7.29
N LEU A 93 6.40 3.98 -7.88
CA LEU A 93 6.77 5.00 -8.86
C LEU A 93 5.91 4.90 -10.12
N GLN A 94 5.58 3.69 -10.56
CA GLN A 94 4.70 3.47 -11.69
C GLN A 94 3.29 4.03 -11.44
N GLY A 95 2.77 3.91 -10.21
CA GLY A 95 1.51 4.56 -9.83
C GLY A 95 1.56 6.08 -9.95
N ILE A 96 2.65 6.70 -9.52
CA ILE A 96 2.85 8.15 -9.65
C ILE A 96 2.91 8.56 -11.13
N VAL A 97 3.65 7.81 -11.96
CA VAL A 97 3.75 8.07 -13.41
C VAL A 97 2.39 7.93 -14.10
N MET A 98 1.60 6.92 -13.74
CA MET A 98 0.26 6.72 -14.31
C MET A 98 -0.68 7.87 -13.96
N GLY A 99 -0.72 8.31 -12.69
CA GLY A 99 -1.53 9.45 -12.28
C GLY A 99 -1.09 10.77 -12.94
N ALA A 100 0.23 11.00 -13.06
CA ALA A 100 0.74 12.16 -13.77
C ALA A 100 0.31 12.16 -15.25
N HIS A 101 0.38 11.00 -15.92
CA HIS A 101 -0.10 10.88 -17.30
C HIS A 101 -1.61 11.11 -17.42
N ALA A 102 -2.42 10.62 -16.47
CA ALA A 102 -3.87 10.85 -16.47
C ALA A 102 -4.19 12.35 -16.41
N ILE A 103 -3.50 13.11 -15.55
CA ILE A 103 -3.63 14.56 -15.45
C ILE A 103 -3.17 15.27 -16.73
N MET A 104 -1.98 14.92 -17.24
CA MET A 104 -1.43 15.56 -18.43
C MET A 104 -2.29 15.35 -19.69
N CYS A 105 -3.00 14.22 -19.75
CA CYS A 105 -3.94 13.87 -20.82
C CYS A 105 -5.36 14.41 -20.60
N GLY A 106 -5.65 15.04 -19.46
CA GLY A 106 -6.97 15.59 -19.12
C GLY A 106 -8.02 14.52 -18.79
N MET A 107 -7.60 13.33 -18.35
CA MET A 107 -8.50 12.26 -17.88
C MET A 107 -8.85 12.37 -16.40
N SER A 108 -8.03 13.09 -15.62
CA SER A 108 -8.20 13.29 -14.19
C SER A 108 -7.66 14.66 -13.79
N ASP A 109 -8.21 15.25 -12.74
CA ASP A 109 -7.75 16.49 -12.14
C ASP A 109 -7.02 16.22 -10.82
N VAL A 110 -7.47 15.23 -10.03
CA VAL A 110 -6.85 14.87 -8.74
C VAL A 110 -6.65 13.37 -8.63
N VAL A 111 -5.40 12.95 -8.45
CA VAL A 111 -5.02 11.54 -8.32
C VAL A 111 -4.27 11.29 -7.03
N LEU A 112 -4.66 10.22 -6.32
CA LEU A 112 -3.86 9.65 -5.25
C LEU A 112 -2.95 8.57 -5.80
N ALA A 113 -1.64 8.65 -5.53
CA ALA A 113 -0.69 7.65 -6.01
C ALA A 113 0.31 7.25 -4.93
N GLY A 114 0.70 5.98 -4.91
CA GLY A 114 1.68 5.49 -3.95
C GLY A 114 1.88 3.99 -4.00
N GLY A 115 2.27 3.41 -2.87
CA GLY A 115 2.43 1.96 -2.75
C GLY A 115 2.50 1.49 -1.31
N VAL A 116 2.40 0.18 -1.14
CA VAL A 116 2.42 -0.48 0.18
C VAL A 116 3.05 -1.86 0.07
N GLU A 117 3.78 -2.25 1.11
CA GLU A 117 4.33 -3.60 1.22
C GLU A 117 4.34 -4.06 2.67
N THR A 118 4.00 -5.33 2.91
CA THR A 118 4.02 -5.95 4.23
C THR A 118 4.74 -7.30 4.17
N MET A 119 6.07 -7.27 4.13
CA MET A 119 6.90 -8.46 3.91
C MET A 119 6.71 -9.58 4.95
N ASP A 120 6.26 -9.27 6.17
CA ASP A 120 5.96 -10.28 7.22
C ASP A 120 4.64 -11.03 6.98
N ARG A 121 3.79 -10.48 6.11
CA ARG A 121 2.49 -11.04 5.76
C ARG A 121 2.43 -11.53 4.31
N VAL A 122 3.49 -11.29 3.55
CA VAL A 122 3.72 -11.87 2.23
C VAL A 122 4.39 -13.22 2.44
N GLY A 123 3.88 -14.27 1.79
CA GLY A 123 4.46 -15.61 1.89
C GLY A 123 5.96 -15.57 1.55
N PRO A 124 6.81 -16.38 2.25
CA PRO A 124 8.25 -16.27 2.09
C PRO A 124 8.66 -16.50 0.63
N ILE A 125 9.48 -15.59 0.10
CA ILE A 125 10.40 -15.94 -0.98
C ILE A 125 11.30 -17.04 -0.39
N PRO A 126 11.31 -18.27 -0.95
CA PRO A 126 12.06 -19.37 -0.37
C PRO A 126 13.53 -18.98 -0.16
N PRO A 127 14.19 -19.43 0.93
CA PRO A 127 15.62 -19.21 1.11
C PRO A 127 16.39 -19.82 -0.08
N GLY A 128 17.12 -18.97 -0.83
CA GLY A 128 17.82 -19.38 -2.06
C GLY A 128 17.02 -19.19 -3.36
N GLY A 129 15.77 -18.74 -3.29
CA GLY A 129 15.04 -18.25 -4.44
C GLY A 129 15.43 -16.81 -4.75
N ASP A 130 16.05 -16.60 -5.90
CA ASP A 130 16.08 -15.28 -6.52
C ASP A 130 14.68 -14.96 -7.09
N ALA A 131 14.43 -13.70 -7.46
CA ALA A 131 13.21 -13.34 -8.20
C ALA A 131 13.08 -14.11 -9.54
N LEU A 132 14.17 -14.77 -9.97
CA LEU A 132 14.33 -15.70 -11.08
C LEU A 132 14.16 -17.18 -10.66
N SER A 133 13.40 -17.45 -9.60
CA SER A 133 12.93 -18.81 -9.27
C SER A 133 11.42 -18.97 -9.47
N MET A 134 10.75 -17.88 -9.86
CA MET A 134 9.35 -17.83 -10.33
C MET A 134 9.19 -18.21 -11.81
N ASP A 135 10.29 -18.29 -12.55
CA ASP A 135 10.38 -18.85 -13.90
C ASP A 135 10.40 -20.39 -13.90
N ASN A 136 10.62 -21.04 -12.75
CA ASN A 136 10.34 -22.45 -12.58
C ASN A 136 8.81 -22.65 -12.41
N PRO A 137 8.11 -23.23 -13.41
CA PRO A 137 6.67 -23.43 -13.36
C PRO A 137 6.23 -24.31 -12.20
N GLN A 138 7.11 -25.17 -11.70
CA GLN A 138 6.83 -26.07 -10.59
C GLN A 138 6.84 -25.31 -9.25
N VAL A 139 7.83 -24.44 -9.02
CA VAL A 139 7.89 -23.57 -7.83
C VAL A 139 6.73 -22.57 -7.85
N MET A 140 6.41 -22.02 -9.03
CA MET A 140 5.27 -21.12 -9.18
C MET A 140 3.94 -21.87 -9.01
N MET A 141 3.80 -23.10 -9.52
CA MET A 141 2.63 -23.94 -9.23
C MET A 141 2.54 -24.29 -7.74
N GLU A 142 3.66 -24.58 -7.07
CA GLU A 142 3.71 -24.86 -5.62
C GLU A 142 3.25 -23.63 -4.80
N PHE A 143 3.71 -22.44 -5.19
CA PHE A 143 3.24 -21.17 -4.63
C PHE A 143 1.77 -20.87 -4.98
N MET A 144 1.28 -21.35 -6.13
CA MET A 144 -0.13 -21.23 -6.55
C MET A 144 -1.03 -22.36 -6.02
N LYS A 145 -0.51 -23.43 -5.39
CA LYS A 145 -1.32 -24.51 -4.84
C LYS A 145 -2.22 -23.96 -3.73
N ARG A 146 -3.51 -24.20 -3.81
CA ARG A 146 -4.56 -23.68 -2.90
C ARG A 146 -4.27 -23.80 -1.39
N GLU A 147 -3.37 -24.69 -0.99
CA GLU A 147 -2.87 -24.85 0.39
C GLU A 147 -1.82 -23.80 0.80
N SER A 148 -1.01 -23.28 -0.12
CA SER A 148 -0.14 -22.11 0.13
C SER A 148 -0.92 -20.79 0.11
N TRP A 149 -2.16 -20.80 -0.38
CA TRP A 149 -3.16 -19.73 -0.24
C TRP A 149 -3.96 -19.80 1.05
N GLN A 150 -3.74 -20.81 1.90
CA GLN A 150 -4.18 -20.74 3.29
C GLN A 150 -3.28 -19.73 4.01
N MET A 151 -3.50 -18.44 3.68
CA MET A 151 -2.66 -17.35 4.12
C MET A 151 -2.59 -17.30 5.65
N TYR A 152 -3.61 -17.84 6.35
CA TYR A 152 -3.57 -18.28 7.75
C TYR A 152 -4.74 -19.25 8.05
N PRO A 153 -4.56 -20.60 8.07
CA PRO A 153 -5.68 -21.51 8.38
C PRO A 153 -6.19 -21.35 9.81
N ASP A 154 -5.29 -20.98 10.74
CA ASP A 154 -5.60 -20.85 12.17
C ASP A 154 -5.81 -19.39 12.61
N LYS A 155 -5.51 -18.42 11.74
CA LYS A 155 -5.83 -17.02 11.99
C LYS A 155 -6.97 -16.62 11.06
N GLN A 156 -8.20 -16.89 11.51
CA GLN A 156 -9.33 -16.07 11.10
C GLN A 156 -8.84 -14.62 11.04
N ALA A 157 -9.23 -13.89 9.99
CA ALA A 157 -9.17 -12.44 10.00
C ALA A 157 -10.06 -11.96 11.14
N LYS A 158 -9.55 -12.02 12.36
CA LYS A 158 -10.04 -11.22 13.46
C LYS A 158 -9.78 -9.82 12.95
N LEU A 159 -10.83 -9.11 12.58
CA LEU A 159 -10.85 -7.65 12.71
C LEU A 159 -10.23 -7.43 14.07
N LEU A 160 -8.95 -7.03 14.06
CA LEU A 160 -8.22 -6.93 15.29
C LEU A 160 -9.05 -5.96 16.14
N PRO A 161 -9.37 -6.31 17.40
CA PRO A 161 -9.83 -5.28 18.33
C PRO A 161 -8.87 -4.07 18.19
N GLN A 162 -9.30 -2.85 18.46
CA GLN A 162 -8.41 -1.67 18.47
C GLN A 162 -7.34 -1.78 19.59
N TRP A 163 -6.51 -2.83 19.60
CA TRP A 163 -5.51 -3.13 20.63
C TRP A 163 -4.15 -2.53 20.29
N PHE A 164 -4.05 -1.75 19.22
CA PHE A 164 -2.91 -0.89 18.98
C PHE A 164 -3.22 0.52 19.45
N SER A 165 -2.98 0.77 20.74
CA SER A 165 -2.57 2.08 21.25
C SER A 165 -1.14 2.42 20.83
N ILE A 166 -0.77 2.13 19.58
CA ILE A 166 0.33 2.87 18.99
C ILE A 166 -0.32 4.26 18.76
N LYS A 167 0.20 5.32 19.38
CA LYS A 167 -0.36 6.68 19.27
C LYS A 167 -0.20 7.23 17.85
N ALA A 168 -1.29 7.24 17.08
CA ALA A 168 -1.34 7.99 15.84
C ALA A 168 -0.96 9.48 16.11
N PRO A 169 -0.34 10.18 15.14
CA PRO A 169 0.07 9.69 13.82
C PRO A 169 1.61 9.52 13.67
N TRP A 170 2.08 8.32 13.28
CA TRP A 170 3.42 8.09 12.70
C TRP A 170 3.43 8.37 11.19
N ILE A 171 2.87 9.51 10.82
CA ILE A 171 2.77 9.93 9.42
C ILE A 171 3.92 10.86 9.15
N MET A 172 4.80 10.43 8.27
CA MET A 172 6.02 11.14 7.97
C MET A 172 5.84 11.95 6.69
N ASN A 173 6.17 13.24 6.76
CA ASN A 173 6.33 14.10 5.61
C ASN A 173 7.61 13.76 4.84
N MET A 174 7.70 14.27 3.61
CA MET A 174 8.93 14.24 2.83
C MET A 174 10.11 14.80 3.63
N GLY A 175 11.21 14.04 3.67
CA GLY A 175 12.46 14.43 4.36
C GLY A 175 12.52 14.12 5.86
N GLN A 176 11.45 13.64 6.50
CA GLN A 176 11.52 13.19 7.89
C GLN A 176 12.18 11.80 7.98
N THR A 177 13.05 11.59 8.98
CA THR A 177 13.64 10.28 9.33
C THR A 177 12.92 9.65 10.52
N ALA A 178 13.00 8.32 10.64
CA ALA A 178 12.28 7.60 11.69
C ALA A 178 12.72 7.99 13.11
N GLU A 179 13.94 8.54 13.27
CA GLU A 179 14.45 9.04 14.55
C GLU A 179 13.57 10.17 15.12
N LYS A 180 13.05 11.06 14.26
CA LYS A 180 12.20 12.19 14.66
C LYS A 180 10.86 11.78 15.27
N LEU A 181 10.40 10.54 15.05
CA LEU A 181 9.18 10.02 15.66
C LEU A 181 9.39 9.47 17.08
N SER A 182 10.64 9.29 17.50
CA SER A 182 10.97 8.82 18.86
C SER A 182 11.05 9.94 19.89
N GLU A 183 10.99 11.20 19.44
CA GLU A 183 11.10 12.41 20.27
C GLU A 183 9.75 12.97 20.72
N VAL A 184 8.63 12.29 20.42
CA VAL A 184 7.25 12.71 20.75
C VAL A 184 6.58 11.75 21.74
#